data_AF-A0A087TZ81-F1
#
_entry.id   AF-A0A087TZ81-F1
#
_cell.length_a   1.000
_cell.length_b   1.000
_cell.length_c   1.000
_cell.angle_alpha   90.00
_cell.angle_beta   90.00
_cell.angle_gamma   90.00
#
_symmetry.space_group_name_H-M   'P 1'
#
loop_
_entity.id
_entity.type
_entity.pdbx_description
1 polymer ?
#
loop_
_entity_poly.entity_id
_entity_poly.type
_entity_poly.pdbx_seq_one_letter_code
_entity_poly.pdbx_strand_id
1 'polypeptide(L)'
;MEFSHIAQLATALLLHSITLPSGSDIFWKIIEHDFHNKEWRARYAAVEKVTVIAHFVDVSTVKNSPLLQSALAGAFSYLVHSLDDEQPTISQRALLNLESIKTPS
;
A
#
# COMPACT_ATOMS: atom_id res chain seq x y z
N MET A 1 15.11 -4.05 -14.07
CA MET A 1 15.59 -4.88 -12.94
C MET A 1 15.93 -4.02 -11.72
N GLU A 2 16.60 -2.87 -11.86
CA GLU A 2 16.98 -2.01 -10.72
C GLU A 2 15.81 -1.44 -9.92
N PHE A 3 14.76 -0.93 -10.58
CA PHE A 3 13.56 -0.39 -9.91
C PHE A 3 12.82 -1.43 -9.05
N SER A 4 12.88 -2.71 -9.43
CA SER A 4 12.28 -3.82 -8.66
C SER A 4 13.08 -4.10 -7.37
N HIS A 5 14.40 -4.04 -7.43
CA HIS A 5 15.24 -4.22 -6.23
C HIS A 5 15.08 -3.08 -5.22
N ILE A 6 15.03 -1.83 -5.70
CA ILE A 6 14.78 -0.66 -4.84
C ILE A 6 13.42 -0.78 -4.16
N ALA A 7 12.37 -1.16 -4.90
CA ALA A 7 11.03 -1.36 -4.35
C ALA A 7 10.98 -2.47 -3.27
N GLN A 8 11.71 -3.57 -3.49
CA GLN A 8 11.83 -4.64 -2.51
C GLN A 8 12.50 -4.18 -1.21
N LEU A 9 13.63 -3.46 -1.32
CA LEU A 9 14.34 -2.89 -0.17
C LEU A 9 13.48 -1.86 0.58
N ALA A 10 12.83 -0.96 -0.15
CA ALA A 10 11.96 0.06 0.44
C ALA A 10 10.78 -0.58 1.18
N THR A 11 10.17 -1.63 0.63
CA THR A 11 9.08 -2.36 1.28
C THR A 11 9.56 -3.04 2.57
N ALA A 12 10.72 -3.71 2.56
CA ALA A 12 11.27 -4.32 3.76
C ALA A 12 11.57 -3.28 4.87
N LEU A 13 12.16 -2.14 4.50
CA LEU A 13 12.41 -1.04 5.43
C LEU A 13 11.12 -0.42 5.98
N LEU A 14 10.09 -0.30 5.15
CA LEU A 14 8.78 0.19 5.58
C LEU A 14 8.14 -0.76 6.60
N LEU A 15 8.13 -2.08 6.33
CA LEU A 15 7.61 -3.07 7.26
C LEU A 15 8.36 -3.02 8.59
N HIS A 16 9.70 -2.93 8.56
CA HIS A 16 10.49 -2.76 9.77
C HIS A 16 10.10 -1.48 10.52
N SER A 17 9.96 -0.36 9.81
CA SER A 17 9.59 0.93 10.42
C SER A 17 8.21 0.91 11.07
N ILE A 18 7.24 0.19 10.48
CA ILE A 18 5.90 0.01 11.07
C ILE A 18 5.99 -0.72 12.42
N THR A 19 6.94 -1.65 12.59
CA THR A 19 7.12 -2.38 13.85
C THR A 19 7.81 -1.60 14.96
N LEU A 20 8.37 -0.43 14.65
CA LEU A 20 8.97 0.44 15.67
C LEU A 20 7.88 1.17 16.48
N PRO A 21 8.20 1.66 17.70
CA PRO A 21 7.24 2.42 18.50
C PRO A 21 6.62 3.58 17.72
N SER A 22 5.29 3.69 17.74
CA SER A 22 4.49 4.67 16.96
C SER A 22 4.57 4.53 15.43
N GLY A 23 5.29 3.54 14.90
CA GLY A 23 5.50 3.36 13.46
C GLY A 23 4.20 3.11 12.71
N SER A 24 3.34 2.25 13.25
CA SER A 24 2.00 1.99 12.71
C SER A 24 1.13 3.24 12.66
N ASP A 25 1.16 4.06 13.71
CA ASP A 25 0.33 5.27 13.79
C ASP A 25 0.78 6.32 12.79
N ILE A 26 2.09 6.48 12.61
CA ILE A 26 2.67 7.38 11.60
C ILE A 26 2.32 6.87 10.19
N PHE A 27 2.49 5.58 9.95
CA PHE A 27 2.12 4.97 8.67
C PHE A 27 0.64 5.23 8.36
N TRP A 28 -0.24 5.03 9.34
CA TRP A 28 -1.68 5.22 9.15
C TRP A 28 -2.04 6.67 8.83
N LYS A 29 -1.45 7.63 9.55
CA LYS A 29 -1.64 9.07 9.27
C LYS A 29 -1.22 9.45 7.86
N ILE A 30 -0.10 8.89 7.37
CA ILE A 30 0.39 9.15 6.01
C ILE A 30 -0.56 8.56 4.96
N ILE A 31 -0.99 7.30 5.16
CA ILE A 31 -1.94 6.65 4.25
C ILE A 31 -3.26 7.42 4.21
N GLU A 32 -3.84 7.72 5.37
CA GLU A 32 -5.08 8.48 5.45
C GLU A 32 -4.97 9.86 4.79
N HIS A 33 -3.87 10.57 5.02
CA HIS A 33 -3.61 11.87 4.39
C HIS A 33 -3.52 11.77 2.86
N ASP A 34 -2.77 10.80 2.34
CA ASP A 34 -2.52 10.66 0.90
C ASP A 34 -3.78 10.23 0.15
N PHE A 35 -4.58 9.30 0.71
CA PHE A 35 -5.81 8.81 0.08
C PHE A 35 -7.00 9.78 0.19
N HIS A 36 -7.04 10.67 1.18
CA HIS A 36 -8.07 11.71 1.29
C HIS A 36 -7.64 13.07 0.73
N ASN A 37 -6.53 13.11 -0.02
CA ASN A 37 -6.05 14.36 -0.56
C ASN A 37 -7.05 14.93 -1.58
N LYS A 38 -7.28 16.25 -1.52
CA LYS A 38 -8.13 16.97 -2.48
C LYS A 38 -7.56 16.90 -3.91
N GLU A 39 -6.24 16.86 -4.03
CA GLU A 39 -5.56 16.69 -5.31
C GLU A 39 -5.59 15.22 -5.72
N TRP A 40 -6.34 14.91 -6.77
CA TRP A 40 -6.46 13.54 -7.29
C TRP A 40 -5.10 12.92 -7.64
N ARG A 41 -4.11 13.72 -8.05
CA ARG A 41 -2.75 13.23 -8.36
C ARG A 41 -2.04 12.65 -7.13
N ALA A 42 -2.29 13.22 -5.95
CA ALA A 42 -1.75 12.68 -4.70
C ALA A 42 -2.41 11.34 -4.36
N ARG A 43 -3.75 11.24 -4.51
CA ARG A 43 -4.48 9.98 -4.34
C ARG A 43 -4.01 8.89 -5.31
N TYR A 44 -3.82 9.27 -6.58
CA TYR A 44 -3.26 8.38 -7.61
C TYR A 44 -1.87 7.86 -7.22
N ALA A 45 -0.99 8.74 -6.73
CA ALA A 45 0.33 8.32 -6.24
C ALA A 45 0.21 7.39 -5.02
N ALA A 46 -0.78 7.59 -4.15
CA ALA A 46 -1.05 6.71 -3.01
C ALA A 46 -1.42 5.29 -3.47
N VAL A 47 -2.29 5.16 -4.47
CA VAL A 47 -2.67 3.89 -5.11
C VAL A 47 -1.43 3.15 -5.64
N GLU A 48 -0.55 3.85 -6.36
CA GLU A 48 0.69 3.26 -6.91
C GLU A 48 1.63 2.81 -5.77
N LYS A 49 1.81 3.62 -4.72
CA LYS A 49 2.66 3.27 -3.56
C LYS A 49 2.15 2.01 -2.85
N VAL A 50 0.86 1.93 -2.55
CA VAL A 50 0.28 0.77 -1.86
C VAL A 50 0.35 -0.49 -2.73
N THR A 51 0.21 -0.32 -4.05
CA THR A 51 0.38 -1.41 -5.01
C THR A 51 1.80 -1.96 -4.99
N VAL A 52 2.81 -1.09 -4.99
CA VAL A 52 4.21 -1.52 -4.85
C VAL A 52 4.42 -2.30 -3.55
N ILE A 53 3.87 -1.84 -2.43
CA ILE A 53 3.92 -2.59 -1.16
C ILE A 53 3.30 -3.98 -1.34
N ALA A 54 2.13 -4.07 -1.97
CA ALA A 54 1.44 -5.34 -2.21
C ALA A 54 2.26 -6.33 -3.05
N HIS A 55 3.01 -5.86 -4.06
CA HIS A 55 3.83 -6.72 -4.90
C HIS A 55 5.09 -7.26 -4.22
N PHE A 56 5.65 -6.51 -3.26
CA PHE A 56 6.96 -6.82 -2.66
C PHE A 56 6.89 -7.23 -1.19
N VAL A 57 5.70 -7.24 -0.59
CA VAL A 57 5.52 -7.67 0.79
C VAL A 57 5.90 -9.14 0.96
N ASP A 58 6.75 -9.43 1.95
CA ASP A 58 7.02 -10.81 2.34
C ASP A 58 5.88 -11.35 3.22
N VAL A 59 5.12 -12.28 2.66
CA VAL A 59 3.96 -12.91 3.30
C VAL A 59 4.36 -13.60 4.61
N SER A 60 5.58 -14.14 4.71
CA SER A 60 6.02 -14.83 5.93
C SER A 60 6.21 -13.85 7.09
N THR A 61 6.81 -12.69 6.83
CA THR A 61 6.96 -11.59 7.80
C THR A 61 5.61 -11.07 8.28
N VAL A 62 4.64 -10.87 7.37
CA VAL A 62 3.30 -10.38 7.73
C VAL A 62 2.51 -11.41 8.54
N LYS A 63 2.54 -12.69 8.16
CA LYS A 63 1.82 -13.75 8.89
C LYS A 63 2.25 -13.89 10.35
N ASN A 64 3.49 -13.50 10.67
CA ASN A 64 4.05 -13.59 12.02
C ASN A 64 3.90 -12.31 12.85
N SER A 65 3.24 -11.26 12.33
CA SER A 65 3.08 -9.98 13.04
C SER A 65 1.66 -9.43 12.90
N PRO A 66 0.82 -9.52 13.96
CA PRO A 66 -0.52 -8.94 13.96
C PRO A 66 -0.54 -7.44 13.66
N LEU A 67 0.49 -6.71 14.11
CA LEU A 67 0.64 -5.29 13.85
C LEU A 67 0.77 -5.00 12.34
N LEU A 68 1.60 -5.77 11.64
CA LEU A 68 1.75 -5.65 10.18
C LEU A 68 0.48 -6.08 9.44
N GLN A 69 -0.20 -7.12 9.92
CA GLN A 69 -1.48 -7.55 9.36
C GLN A 69 -2.52 -6.43 9.41
N SER A 70 -2.70 -5.81 10.57
CA SER A 70 -3.65 -4.70 10.73
C SER A 70 -3.27 -3.48 9.90
N ALA A 71 -1.99 -3.09 9.89
CA ALA A 71 -1.52 -1.94 9.11
C ALA A 71 -1.73 -2.15 7.59
N LEU A 72 -1.35 -3.32 7.06
CA LEU A 72 -1.50 -3.62 5.64
C LEU A 72 -2.95 -3.86 5.24
N ALA A 73 -3.77 -4.49 6.09
CA ALA A 73 -5.20 -4.63 5.85
C ALA A 73 -5.88 -3.25 5.70
N GLY A 74 -5.49 -2.29 6.53
CA GLY A 74 -5.94 -0.91 6.39
C GLY A 74 -5.51 -0.29 5.05
N ALA A 75 -4.23 -0.39 4.68
CA ALA A 75 -3.73 0.20 3.43
C ALA A 75 -4.41 -0.42 2.20
N PHE A 76 -4.63 -1.73 2.20
CA PHE A 76 -5.35 -2.42 1.12
C PHE A 76 -6.83 -2.08 1.10
N SER A 77 -7.45 -1.78 2.24
CA SER A 77 -8.83 -1.29 2.26
C SER A 77 -8.95 0.05 1.53
N TYR A 78 -7.98 0.96 1.67
CA TYR A 78 -7.95 2.19 0.88
C TYR A 78 -7.76 1.94 -0.62
N LEU A 79 -6.92 0.98 -1.00
CA LEU A 79 -6.78 0.59 -2.40
C LEU A 79 -8.10 0.07 -3.00
N VAL A 80 -8.87 -0.72 -2.24
CA VAL A 80 -10.20 -1.18 -2.65
C VAL A 80 -11.18 0.00 -2.75
N HIS A 81 -11.20 0.91 -1.78
CA HIS A 81 -12.06 2.11 -1.87
C HIS A 81 -11.73 3.00 -3.09
N SER A 82 -10.48 3.01 -3.56
CA SER A 82 -10.10 3.74 -4.77
C SER A 82 -10.77 3.24 -6.05
N LEU A 83 -11.39 2.04 -6.05
CA LEU A 83 -12.22 1.56 -7.16
C LEU A 83 -13.45 2.45 -7.40
N ASP A 84 -13.91 3.14 -6.35
CA ASP A 84 -15.06 4.05 -6.40
C ASP A 84 -14.62 5.54 -6.37
N ASP A 85 -13.35 5.85 -6.68
CA ASP A 85 -12.87 7.23 -6.71
C ASP A 85 -13.61 8.06 -7.78
N GLU A 86 -13.95 9.30 -7.43
CA GLU A 86 -14.61 10.28 -8.32
C GLU A 86 -13.85 10.52 -9.63
N GLN A 87 -12.52 10.34 -9.63
CA GLN A 87 -11.67 10.48 -10.80
C GLN A 87 -11.50 9.12 -11.50
N PRO A 88 -12.04 8.93 -12.72
CA PRO A 88 -12.04 7.63 -13.40
C PRO A 88 -10.65 7.03 -13.63
N THR A 89 -9.63 7.88 -13.75
CA THR A 89 -8.23 7.43 -13.92
C THR A 89 -7.71 6.70 -12.68
N ILE A 90 -8.16 7.08 -11.49
CA ILE A 90 -7.76 6.43 -10.24
C ILE A 90 -8.46 5.09 -10.10
N SER A 91 -9.77 5.03 -10.33
CA SER A 91 -10.53 3.78 -10.24
C SER A 91 -10.07 2.74 -11.25
N GLN A 92 -9.85 3.14 -12.50
CA GLN A 92 -9.27 2.26 -13.51
C GLN A 92 -7.88 1.76 -13.11
N ARG A 93 -7.04 2.64 -12.53
CA ARG A 93 -5.71 2.24 -12.09
C ARG A 93 -5.75 1.28 -10.91
N ALA A 94 -6.60 1.54 -9.91
CA ALA A 94 -6.80 0.66 -8.77
C ALA A 94 -7.24 -0.74 -9.22
N LEU A 95 -8.16 -0.83 -10.19
CA LEU A 95 -8.60 -2.10 -10.77
C LEU A 95 -7.44 -2.87 -11.41
N LEU A 96 -6.69 -2.24 -12.33
CA LEU A 96 -5.54 -2.88 -12.99
C LEU A 96 -4.48 -3.32 -12.00
N ASN A 97 -4.24 -2.52 -10.96
CA ASN A 97 -3.28 -2.83 -9.93
C ASN A 97 -3.72 -4.04 -9.10
N LEU A 98 -4.99 -4.13 -8.71
CA LEU A 98 -5.55 -5.29 -8.01
C LEU A 98 -5.45 -6.58 -8.85
N GLU A 99 -5.75 -6.51 -10.14
CA GLU A 99 -5.60 -7.66 -11.05
C GLU A 99 -4.13 -8.11 -11.17
N SER A 100 -3.19 -7.17 -11.06
CA SER A 100 -1.75 -7.46 -11.14
C SER A 100 -1.17 -8.02 -9.84
N ILE A 101 -1.81 -7.78 -8.69
CA ILE A 101 -1.38 -8.31 -7.40
C ILE A 101 -1.80 -9.78 -7.39
N LYS A 102 -0.84 -10.66 -7.66
CA LYS A 102 -1.06 -12.11 -7.64
C LYS A 102 -1.45 -12.54 -6.23
N THR A 103 -2.65 -13.06 -6.05
CA THR A 103 -2.93 -13.98 -4.95
C THR A 103 -2.06 -15.21 -5.18
N PRO A 104 -1.09 -15.53 -4.30
CA PRO A 104 -0.36 -16.79 -4.42
C PRO A 104 -1.38 -17.93 -4.37
N SER A 105 -1.43 -18.70 -5.46
CA SER A 105 -2.22 -19.93 -5.60
C SER A 105 -1.71 -21.01 -4.65
#